data_AF-A0A2Z3KGI1-F1
#
_entry.id   AF-A0A2Z3KGI1-F1
#
_cell.length_a   1.000
_cell.length_b   1.000
_cell.length_c   1.000
_cell.angle_alpha   90.00
_cell.angle_beta   90.00
_cell.angle_gamma   90.00
#
_symmetry.space_group_name_H-M   'P 1'
#
loop_
_entity.id
_entity.type
_entity.pdbx_description
1 polymer ?
#
loop_
_entity_poly.entity_id
_entity_poly.type
_entity_poly.pdbx_seq_one_letter_code
_entity_poly.pdbx_strand_id
1 'polypeptide(L)' 'MKQINFPIKTSKGLLLDNNEIINYFTKLSIQELINELDYSRASKNHDLESLVMSEYYRKQTTRDS' A
#
# COMPACT_ATOMS: atom_id res chain seq x y z
N MET A 1 -13.73 -11.16 4.42
CA MET A 1 -12.89 -9.95 4.25
C MET A 1 -13.75 -8.75 4.61
N LYS A 2 -13.41 -7.97 5.64
CA LYS A 2 -14.14 -6.73 5.96
C LYS A 2 -13.83 -5.72 4.84
N GLN A 3 -14.85 -5.28 4.10
CA GLN A 3 -14.72 -4.13 3.21
C GLN A 3 -14.53 -2.89 4.08
N ILE A 4 -13.37 -2.26 3.97
CA ILE A 4 -13.07 -0.99 4.64
C ILE A 4 -13.71 0.11 3.78
N ASN A 5 -14.85 0.64 4.20
CA ASN A 5 -15.55 1.70 3.46
C ASN A 5 -14.96 3.11 3.71
N PHE A 6 -13.74 3.20 4.23
CA PHE A 6 -13.11 4.48 4.54
C PHE A 6 -11.92 4.72 3.61
N PRO A 7 -11.78 5.95 3.08
CA PRO A 7 -10.65 6.30 2.25
C PRO A 7 -9.36 6.17 3.05
N ILE A 8 -8.37 5.51 2.46
CA ILE A 8 -7.05 5.30 3.03
C ILE A 8 -6.17 6.47 2.62
N LYS A 9 -5.51 7.08 3.61
CA LYS A 9 -4.55 8.16 3.38
C LYS A 9 -3.17 7.56 3.05
N THR A 10 -2.51 8.05 2.00
CA THR A 10 -1.14 7.66 1.63
C THR A 10 -0.10 8.59 2.25
N SER A 11 1.19 8.20 2.17
CA SER A 11 2.33 9.03 2.59
C SER A 11 2.38 10.40 1.91
N LYS A 12 1.88 10.47 0.66
CA LYS A 12 1.77 11.71 -0.14
C LYS A 12 0.52 12.54 0.20
N GLY A 13 -0.27 12.10 1.17
CA GLY A 13 -1.48 12.79 1.62
C GLY A 13 -2.71 12.58 0.73
N LEU A 14 -2.66 11.63 -0.21
CA LEU A 14 -3.82 11.28 -1.05
C LEU A 14 -4.82 10.47 -0.23
N LEU A 15 -6.11 10.74 -0.39
CA LEU A 15 -7.20 9.93 0.17
C LEU A 15 -7.78 9.09 -0.97
N LEU A 16 -7.60 7.77 -0.88
CA LEU A 16 -7.96 6.83 -1.93
C LEU A 16 -8.92 5.78 -1.38
N ASP A 17 -9.91 5.36 -2.17
CA ASP A 17 -10.70 4.17 -1.82
C ASP A 17 -9.89 2.86 -1.99
N ASN A 18 -10.50 1.72 -1.68
CA ASN A 18 -9.82 0.42 -1.77
C ASN A 18 -9.36 0.05 -3.19
N ASN A 19 -10.13 0.39 -4.22
CA ASN A 19 -9.75 0.06 -5.59
C ASN A 19 -8.66 1.00 -6.09
N GLU A 20 -8.78 2.29 -5.74
CA GLU A 20 -7.80 3.32 -6.07
C GLU A 20 -6.46 3.05 -5.40
N ILE A 21 -6.43 2.61 -4.14
CA ILE A 21 -5.17 2.36 -3.43
C ILE A 21 -4.43 1.12 -3.96
N ILE A 22 -5.16 0.07 -4.34
CA ILE A 22 -4.56 -1.10 -4.99
C ILE A 22 -3.94 -0.67 -6.31
N ASN A 23 -4.69 0.05 -7.15
CA ASN A 23 -4.18 0.58 -8.41
C ASN A 23 -2.99 1.54 -8.22
N TYR A 24 -2.99 2.33 -7.16
CA TYR A 24 -1.88 3.21 -6.81
C TYR A 24 -0.61 2.40 -6.49
N PHE A 25 -0.70 1.39 -5.61
CA PHE A 25 0.47 0.57 -5.24
C PHE A 25 1.08 -0.21 -6.40
N THR A 26 0.26 -0.71 -7.34
CA THR A 26 0.80 -1.41 -8.52
C THR A 26 1.73 -0.54 -9.37
N LYS A 27 1.55 0.79 -9.33
CA LYS A 27 2.36 1.76 -10.08
C LYS A 27 3.62 2.21 -9.33
N LEU A 28 3.71 1.94 -8.03
CA LEU A 28 4.85 2.36 -7.22
C LEU A 28 6.09 1.51 -7.48
N SER A 29 7.26 2.14 -7.37
CA SER A 29 8.53 1.42 -7.24
C SER A 29 8.65 0.71 -5.87
N ILE A 30 9.61 -0.22 -5.75
CA ILE A 30 9.89 -0.88 -4.46
C ILE A 30 10.25 0.15 -3.38
N GLN A 31 11.06 1.17 -3.71
CA GLN A 31 11.42 2.23 -2.77
C GLN A 31 10.21 3.04 -2.31
N GLU A 32 9.28 3.35 -3.23
CA GLU A 32 8.04 4.04 -2.85
C GLU A 32 7.13 3.18 -1.99
N LEU A 33 7.08 1.85 -2.21
CA LEU A 33 6.36 0.93 -1.34
C LEU A 33 6.97 0.89 0.08
N ILE A 34 8.30 0.94 0.21
CA ILE A 34 8.96 1.04 1.51
C ILE A 34 8.55 2.33 2.23
N ASN A 35 8.51 3.46 1.52
CA ASN A 35 8.07 4.73 2.12
C ASN A 35 6.60 4.67 2.60
N GLU A 36 5.71 4.03 1.83
CA GLU A 36 4.32 3.80 2.26
C GLU A 36 4.23 2.86 3.47
N LEU A 37 5.12 1.87 3.57
CA LEU A 37 5.19 0.95 4.71
C LEU A 37 5.65 1.66 5.99
N ASP A 38 6.64 2.53 5.88
CA ASP A 38 7.09 3.35 7.02
C ASP A 38 5.97 4.29 7.49
N TYR A 39 5.25 4.89 6.53
CA TYR A 39 4.10 5.72 6.83
C TYR A 39 2.95 4.94 7.48
N SER A 40 2.63 3.73 6.99
CA SER A 40 1.55 2.91 7.54
C SER A 40 1.82 2.52 9.00
N ARG A 41 3.09 2.21 9.31
CA ARG A 41 3.53 1.91 10.68
C ARG A 41 3.48 3.14 11.58
N ALA A 42 3.97 4.28 11.09
CA ALA A 42 3.94 5.55 11.83
C ALA A 42 2.50 6.00 12.13
N SER A 43 1.58 5.80 11.19
CA SER A 43 0.16 6.13 11.33
C SER A 43 -0.67 5.04 12.01
N LYS A 44 -0.06 3.90 12.39
CA LYS A 44 -0.72 2.71 12.98
C LYS A 44 -1.89 2.20 12.12
N ASN A 45 -1.78 2.32 10.81
CA ASN A 45 -2.77 1.85 9.85
C ASN A 45 -2.39 0.44 9.38
N HIS A 46 -2.88 -0.57 10.10
CA HIS A 46 -2.58 -1.99 9.84
C HIS A 46 -3.16 -2.50 8.51
N ASP A 47 -4.25 -1.91 8.04
CA ASP A 47 -4.85 -2.28 6.75
C ASP A 47 -3.96 -1.79 5.60
N LEU A 48 -3.50 -0.54 5.69
CA LEU A 48 -2.53 0.03 4.76
C LEU A 48 -1.22 -0.76 4.77
N GLU A 49 -0.71 -1.12 5.96
CA GLU A 49 0.48 -1.95 6.10
C GLU A 49 0.33 -3.29 5.37
N SER A 50 -0.80 -3.98 5.56
CA SER A 50 -1.08 -5.26 4.93
C SER A 50 -1.14 -5.17 3.40
N LEU A 51 -1.78 -4.11 2.87
CA LEU A 51 -1.89 -3.87 1.44
C LEU A 51 -0.52 -3.56 0.81
N VAL A 52 0.28 -2.70 1.44
CA VAL A 52 1.62 -2.35 0.96
C VAL A 52 2.55 -3.57 0.98
N MET A 53 2.52 -4.37 2.05
CA MET A 53 3.34 -5.59 2.12
C MET A 53 2.93 -6.61 1.06
N SER A 54 1.63 -6.80 0.81
CA SER A 54 1.15 -7.71 -0.24
C SER A 54 1.71 -7.34 -1.62
N GLU A 55 1.66 -6.06 -1.98
CA GLU A 55 2.20 -5.58 -3.26
C GLU A 55 3.74 -5.66 -3.31
N TYR A 56 4.41 -5.34 -2.20
CA TYR A 56 5.87 -5.44 -2.08
C TYR A 56 6.36 -6.87 -2.35
N TYR A 57 5.72 -7.87 -1.72
CA TYR A 57 6.06 -9.27 -1.96
C TYR A 57 5.80 -9.68 -3.41
N ARG A 58 4.63 -9.31 -3.97
CA ARG A 58 4.28 -9.59 -5.37
C ARG A 58 5.34 -9.08 -6.35
N LYS A 59 5.83 -7.85 -6.15
CA LYS A 59 6.86 -7.24 -7.00
C LYS A 59 8.22 -7.90 -6.84
N GLN A 60 8.59 -8.33 -5.64
CA GLN A 60 9.82 -9.10 -5.45
C GLN A 60 9.76 -10.43 -6.19
N THR A 61 8.67 -11.20 -6.04
CA THR A 61 8.54 -12.50 -6.72
C THR A 61 8.57 -12.37 -8.24
N THR A 62 7.97 -11.31 -8.78
CA THR A 62 7.95 -11.04 -10.23
C THR A 62 9.31 -10.59 -10.77
N ARG A 63 10.18 -10.01 -9.93
CA ARG A 63 11.52 -9.55 -10.34
C ARG A 63 12.52 -10.71 -10.43
N ASP A 64 12.28 -11.78 -9.66
CA ASP A 64 13.12 -12.97 -9.59
C ASP A 64 12.65 -14.11 -10.52
N SER A 65 11.60 -13.86 -11.35
CA SER A 65 11.05 -14.80 -12.35
C SER A 65 11.54 -14.45 -13.76
#